data_AF-A0A661ZMV7-F1
#
_entry.id   AF-A0A661ZMV7-F1
#
_cell.length_a   1.000
_cell.length_b   1.000
_cell.length_c   1.000
_cell.angle_alpha   90.00
_cell.angle_beta   90.00
_cell.angle_gamma   90.00
#
_symmetry.space_group_name_H-M   'P 1'
#
loop_
_entity.id
_entity.type
_entity.pdbx_description
1 polymer ?
#
loop_
_entity_poly.entity_id
_entity_poly.type
_entity_poly.pdbx_seq_one_letter_code
_entity_poly.pdbx_strand_id
1 'polypeptide(L)'
;RDNVPNAFVRCPYALYPEVEGPGNVLLYDDYQIVIDGCRERCVAKTLKKAGVKVDLSYAMDEDFGLVKHPQPTKFKEEDLQNVVNKIVDDVKELKAKEKFFEIEAN
;
A
#
# COMPACT_ATOMS: atom_id res chain seq x y z
N ARG A 1 6.54 -2.59 24.77
CA ARG A 1 5.31 -2.11 24.10
C ARG A 1 5.28 -2.84 22.77
N ASP A 2 4.40 -3.82 22.64
CA ASP A 2 4.27 -4.60 21.42
C ASP A 2 3.75 -3.66 20.32
N ASN A 3 4.58 -3.42 19.29
CA ASN A 3 4.18 -2.64 18.12
C ASN A 3 3.12 -3.45 17.35
N VAL A 4 1.86 -3.17 17.64
CA VAL A 4 0.74 -3.63 16.82
C VAL A 4 0.85 -2.90 15.47
N PRO A 5 1.03 -3.61 14.34
CA PRO A 5 1.09 -2.97 13.02
C PRO A 5 -0.21 -2.18 12.79
N ASN A 6 -0.10 -0.87 12.60
CA ASN A 6 -1.23 -0.02 12.25
C ASN A 6 -1.43 -0.08 10.73
N ALA A 7 -2.56 -0.61 10.26
CA ALA A 7 -2.93 -0.53 8.85
C ALA A 7 -4.04 0.51 8.69
N PHE A 8 -3.72 1.68 8.13
CA PHE A 8 -4.70 2.72 7.82
C PHE A 8 -4.98 2.75 6.32
N VAL A 9 -6.25 2.62 5.93
CA VAL A 9 -6.70 2.85 4.54
C VAL A 9 -6.95 4.34 4.35
N ARG A 10 -6.15 5.03 3.53
CA ARG A 10 -6.31 6.48 3.25
C ARG A 10 -6.61 6.77 1.78
N CYS A 11 -7.51 7.72 1.56
CA CYS A 11 -7.73 8.35 0.26
C CYS A 11 -6.61 9.37 -0.02
N PRO A 12 -6.13 9.53 -1.27
CA PRO A 12 -5.11 10.53 -1.63
C PRO A 12 -5.44 11.97 -1.24
N TYR A 13 -6.72 12.28 -0.96
CA TYR A 13 -7.15 13.56 -0.40
C TYR A 13 -6.42 13.93 0.90
N ALA A 14 -5.97 12.95 1.69
CA ALA A 14 -5.22 13.18 2.93
C ALA A 14 -3.75 13.61 2.73
N LEU A 15 -3.24 13.63 1.48
CA LEU A 15 -1.88 14.13 1.16
C LEU A 15 -1.79 15.66 1.10
N TYR A 16 -2.94 16.34 1.05
CA TYR A 16 -3.03 17.81 1.02
C TYR A 16 -3.68 18.28 2.32
N PRO A 17 -2.94 18.28 3.45
CA PRO A 17 -3.47 18.66 4.77
C PRO A 17 -4.00 20.10 4.81
N GLU A 18 -3.57 20.96 3.89
CA GLU A 18 -4.14 22.30 3.67
C GLU A 18 -5.64 22.27 3.28
N VAL A 19 -6.16 21.14 2.80
CA VAL A 19 -7.58 20.94 2.46
C VAL A 19 -8.41 20.44 3.65
N GLU A 20 -7.80 19.74 4.62
CA GLU A 20 -8.52 19.11 5.77
C GLU A 20 -8.10 19.62 7.17
N GLY A 21 -7.15 20.57 7.27
CA GLY A 21 -6.57 20.98 8.56
C GLY A 21 -5.47 20.00 9.03
N PRO A 22 -4.83 20.24 10.19
CA PRO A 22 -3.57 19.60 10.56
C PRO A 22 -3.75 18.10 10.87
N GLY A 23 -3.80 17.29 9.83
CA GLY A 23 -3.76 15.84 9.90
C GLY A 23 -2.35 15.39 10.27
N ASN A 24 -2.05 15.39 11.57
CA ASN A 24 -0.84 14.83 12.15
C ASN A 24 -0.74 13.30 11.95
N VAL A 25 -0.79 12.75 10.73
CA VAL A 25 -0.68 11.30 10.52
C VAL A 25 -0.13 10.95 9.13
N LEU A 26 1.08 11.42 8.81
CA LEU A 26 1.84 10.96 7.62
C LEU A 26 3.23 10.39 7.98
N LEU A 27 3.57 10.28 9.28
CA LEU A 27 4.98 10.17 9.70
C LEU A 27 5.38 8.84 10.35
N TYR A 28 4.47 7.88 10.56
CA TYR A 28 4.76 6.70 11.40
C TYR A 28 4.07 5.40 10.96
N ASP A 29 3.91 5.15 9.66
CA ASP A 29 3.51 3.82 9.20
C ASP A 29 4.77 2.99 8.92
N ASP A 30 4.81 1.74 9.38
CA ASP A 30 5.96 0.84 9.19
C ASP A 30 6.22 0.56 7.68
N TYR A 31 5.15 0.47 6.89
CA TYR A 31 5.19 0.27 5.44
C TYR A 31 4.07 1.04 4.73
N GLN A 32 4.37 1.62 3.59
CA GLN A 32 3.40 2.26 2.70
C GLN A 32 3.12 1.40 1.46
N ILE A 33 1.88 0.95 1.37
CA ILE A 33 1.42 0.01 0.34
C ILE A 33 0.39 0.72 -0.55
N VAL A 34 0.59 0.63 -1.87
CA VAL A 34 -0.30 1.27 -2.86
C VAL A 34 -0.93 0.22 -3.74
N ILE A 35 -2.26 0.28 -3.88
CA ILE A 35 -3.03 -0.59 -4.78
C ILE A 35 -3.69 0.30 -5.83
N ASP A 36 -3.18 0.22 -7.06
CA ASP A 36 -3.72 0.91 -8.22
C ASP A 36 -4.78 0.06 -8.91
N GLY A 37 -5.80 0.70 -9.48
CA GLY A 37 -6.86 -0.01 -10.20
C GLY A 37 -6.42 -0.56 -11.57
N CYS A 38 -5.26 -0.14 -12.08
CA CYS A 38 -4.72 -0.60 -13.36
C CYS A 38 -3.20 -0.43 -13.44
N ARG A 39 -2.58 -1.08 -14.44
CA ARG A 39 -1.13 -1.08 -14.73
C ARG A 39 -0.52 0.31 -14.93
N GLU A 40 -1.34 1.33 -15.18
CA GLU A 40 -0.88 2.70 -15.32
C GLU A 40 -0.31 3.27 -14.00
N ARG A 41 -0.65 2.67 -12.85
CA ARG A 41 -0.07 2.96 -11.54
C ARG A 41 -0.07 4.45 -11.18
N CYS A 42 -1.18 5.13 -11.48
CA CYS A 42 -1.32 6.57 -11.35
C CYS A 42 -1.12 7.06 -9.90
N VAL A 43 -1.64 6.32 -8.92
CA VAL A 43 -1.50 6.67 -7.49
C VAL A 43 -0.06 6.49 -7.06
N ALA A 44 0.56 5.34 -7.35
CA ALA A 44 1.95 5.10 -6.99
C ALA A 44 2.91 6.13 -7.62
N LYS A 45 2.69 6.50 -8.90
CA LYS A 45 3.46 7.56 -9.58
C LYS A 45 3.26 8.92 -8.92
N THR A 46 2.04 9.24 -8.49
CA THR A 46 1.73 10.51 -7.82
C THR A 46 2.40 10.61 -6.46
N LEU A 47 2.31 9.55 -5.64
CA LEU A 47 2.96 9.47 -4.34
C LEU A 47 4.49 9.60 -4.45
N LYS A 48 5.10 8.90 -5.39
CA LYS A 48 6.54 9.03 -5.67
C LYS A 48 6.94 10.45 -6.06
N LYS A 49 6.14 11.13 -6.90
CA LYS A 49 6.38 12.54 -7.27
C LYS A 49 6.23 13.49 -6.08
N ALA A 50 5.37 13.16 -5.12
CA ALA A 50 5.18 13.90 -3.88
C ALA A 50 6.26 13.62 -2.81
N GLY A 51 7.28 12.81 -3.13
CA GLY A 51 8.34 12.45 -2.18
C GLY A 51 7.91 11.43 -1.12
N VAL A 52 6.75 10.79 -1.31
CA VAL A 52 6.24 9.78 -0.39
C VAL A 52 6.90 8.43 -0.71
N LYS A 53 7.46 7.77 0.31
CA LYS A 53 8.03 6.42 0.20
C LYS A 53 6.91 5.44 -0.12
N VAL A 54 7.10 4.59 -1.12
CA VAL A 54 6.19 3.50 -1.46
C VAL A 54 6.97 2.20 -1.37
N ASP A 55 6.68 1.38 -0.36
CA ASP A 55 7.37 0.13 -0.07
C ASP A 55 6.89 -1.00 -0.98
N LEU A 56 5.57 -1.06 -1.22
CA LEU A 56 4.93 -2.03 -2.10
C LEU A 56 3.93 -1.32 -3.02
N SER A 57 3.87 -1.74 -4.27
CA SER A 57 2.94 -1.20 -5.26
C SER A 57 2.36 -2.33 -6.10
N TYR A 58 1.04 -2.37 -6.16
CA TYR A 58 0.28 -3.33 -6.95
C TYR A 58 -0.66 -2.62 -7.92
N ALA A 59 -1.01 -3.30 -8.99
CA ALA A 59 -2.06 -2.95 -9.93
C ALA A 59 -3.04 -4.12 -10.04
N MET A 60 -4.34 -3.84 -9.84
CA MET A 60 -5.39 -4.86 -9.79
C MET A 60 -5.43 -5.73 -11.05
N ASP A 61 -5.28 -5.14 -12.23
CA ASP A 61 -5.31 -5.85 -13.52
C ASP A 61 -4.02 -6.63 -13.82
N GLU A 62 -2.86 -6.09 -13.45
CA GLU A 62 -1.53 -6.65 -13.75
C GLU A 62 -1.13 -7.73 -12.74
N ASP A 63 -1.25 -7.45 -11.45
CA ASP A 63 -0.75 -8.32 -10.38
C ASP A 63 -1.77 -9.37 -9.94
N PHE A 64 -3.06 -9.13 -10.20
CA PHE A 64 -4.15 -10.02 -9.75
C PHE A 64 -5.11 -10.43 -10.86
N GLY A 65 -4.96 -9.93 -12.09
CA GLY A 65 -5.89 -10.22 -13.19
C GLY A 65 -7.30 -9.63 -12.99
N LEU A 66 -7.46 -8.71 -12.04
CA LEU A 66 -8.73 -8.11 -11.65
C LEU A 66 -8.98 -6.83 -12.43
N VAL A 67 -9.66 -6.98 -13.57
CA VAL A 67 -9.99 -5.87 -14.46
C VAL A 67 -11.11 -5.03 -13.86
N LYS A 68 -10.88 -3.72 -13.74
CA LYS A 68 -11.91 -2.75 -13.37
C LYS A 68 -12.88 -2.58 -14.52
N HIS A 69 -14.16 -2.90 -14.30
CA HIS A 69 -15.20 -2.60 -15.27
C HIS A 69 -15.86 -1.24 -14.94
N PRO A 70 -16.37 -0.50 -15.94
CA PRO A 70 -17.11 0.75 -15.72
C PRO A 70 -18.46 0.51 -15.02
N GLN A 71 -18.95 -0.73 -14.99
CA GLN A 71 -20.10 -1.14 -14.19
C GLN A 71 -19.67 -1.48 -12.75
N PRO A 72 -20.59 -1.49 -11.78
CA PRO A 72 -20.28 -1.94 -10.41
C PRO A 72 -19.63 -3.33 -10.45
N THR A 73 -18.32 -3.37 -10.30
CA THR A 73 -17.56 -4.61 -10.40
C THR A 73 -17.73 -5.32 -9.07
N LYS A 74 -18.48 -6.42 -9.07
CA LYS A 74 -18.51 -7.33 -7.93
C LYS A 74 -17.30 -8.24 -8.02
N PHE A 75 -16.23 -7.89 -7.33
CA PHE A 75 -15.13 -8.82 -7.10
C PHE A 75 -15.65 -9.98 -6.24
N LYS A 76 -15.21 -11.20 -6.54
CA LYS A 76 -15.51 -12.33 -5.66
C LYS A 76 -14.71 -12.16 -4.38
N GLU A 77 -15.25 -12.66 -3.28
CA GLU A 77 -14.56 -12.65 -1.99
C GLU A 77 -13.21 -13.39 -2.07
N GLU A 78 -13.17 -14.52 -2.79
CA GLU A 78 -11.95 -15.29 -3.05
C GLU A 78 -10.86 -14.45 -3.75
N ASP A 79 -11.24 -13.62 -4.72
CA ASP A 79 -10.31 -12.75 -5.44
C ASP A 79 -9.72 -11.69 -4.49
N LEU A 80 -10.56 -11.10 -3.64
CA LEU A 80 -10.12 -10.12 -2.64
C LEU A 80 -9.25 -10.77 -1.56
N GLN A 81 -9.57 -11.99 -1.14
CA GLN A 81 -8.75 -12.74 -0.19
C GLN A 81 -7.36 -13.04 -0.77
N ASN A 82 -7.27 -13.36 -2.07
CA ASN A 82 -5.99 -13.55 -2.74
C ASN A 82 -5.15 -12.27 -2.76
N VAL A 83 -5.77 -11.11 -3.02
CA VAL A 83 -5.11 -9.80 -2.93
C VAL A 83 -4.54 -9.58 -1.53
N VAL A 84 -5.37 -9.77 -0.50
CA VAL A 84 -4.96 -9.56 0.89
C VAL A 84 -3.82 -10.50 1.28
N ASN A 85 -3.93 -11.79 0.98
CA ASN A 85 -2.92 -12.79 1.32
C ASN A 85 -1.57 -12.45 0.69
N LYS A 86 -1.57 -12.07 -0.60
CA LYS A 86 -0.34 -11.67 -1.31
C LYS A 86 0.34 -10.47 -0.65
N ILE A 87 -0.45 -9.44 -0.34
CA ILE A 87 0.06 -8.22 0.31
C ILE A 87 0.66 -8.55 1.67
N VAL A 88 -0.04 -9.35 2.48
CA VAL A 88 0.42 -9.76 3.81
C VAL A 88 1.73 -10.53 3.74
N ASP A 89 1.86 -11.45 2.78
CA ASP A 89 3.08 -12.25 2.64
C ASP A 89 4.26 -11.40 2.14
N ASP A 90 4.04 -10.48 1.21
CA ASP A 90 5.08 -9.54 0.76
C ASP A 90 5.56 -8.61 1.89
N VAL A 91 4.65 -8.16 2.76
CA VAL A 91 5.00 -7.37 3.95
C VAL A 91 5.85 -8.18 4.93
N LYS A 92 5.52 -9.46 5.15
CA LYS A 92 6.36 -10.34 6.00
C LYS A 92 7.75 -10.52 5.40
N GLU A 93 7.86 -10.68 4.08
CA GLU A 93 9.15 -10.80 3.40
C GLU A 93 9.98 -9.52 3.50
N LEU A 94 9.36 -8.34 3.33
CA LEU A 94 10.03 -7.06 3.55
C LEU A 94 10.58 -6.95 4.97
N LYS A 95 9.76 -7.25 5.97
CA LYS A 95 10.16 -7.23 7.38
C LYS A 95 11.29 -8.21 7.68
N ALA A 96 11.30 -9.38 7.04
CA ALA A 96 12.38 -10.35 7.19
C ALA A 96 13.70 -9.86 6.59
N LYS A 97 13.65 -9.22 5.41
CA LYS A 97 14.82 -8.62 4.77
C LYS A 97 15.43 -7.50 5.60
N GLU A 98 14.61 -6.61 6.15
CA GLU A 98 15.09 -5.51 7.01
C GLU A 98 15.83 -6.04 8.25
N LYS A 99 15.28 -7.05 8.93
CA LYS A 99 15.96 -7.72 10.05
C LYS A 99 17.29 -8.35 9.67
N PHE A 100 17.41 -8.89 8.45
CA PHE A 100 18.65 -9.48 7.98
C PHE A 100 19.75 -8.42 7.82
N PHE A 101 19.43 -7.27 7.22
CA PHE A 101 20.38 -6.17 7.06
C PHE A 101 20.77 -5.51 8.39
N GLU A 102 19.87 -5.45 9.37
CA GLU A 102 20.21 -4.99 10.72
C GLU A 102 21.23 -5.88 11.42
N ILE A 103 21.22 -7.20 11.13
CA ILE A 103 22.19 -8.14 11.69
C ILE A 103 23.55 -8.02 11.01
N GLU A 104 23.60 -7.76 9.71
CA GLU A 104 24.87 -7.60 8.96
C GLU A 104 25.56 -6.24 9.19
N ALA A 105 24.83 -5.22 9.64
CA ALA A 105 25.36 -3.89 9.91
C ALA A 105 25.93 -3.71 11.33
N ASN A 106 25.82 -4.73 12.20
CA ASN A 106 26.34 -4.77 13.57
C ASN A 106 27.48 -5.77 13.71
#